data_AF-A0A815E750-F1
#
_entry.id   AF-A0A815E750-F1
#
_cell.length_a   1.000
_cell.length_b   1.000
_cell.length_c   1.000
_cell.angle_alpha   90.00
_cell.angle_beta   90.00
_cell.angle_gamma   90.00
#
_symmetry.space_group_name_H-M   'P 1'
#
loop_
_entity.id
_entity.type
_entity.pdbx_description
1 polymer ?
#
loop_
_entity_poly.entity_id
_entity_poly.type
_entity_poly.pdbx_seq_one_letter_code
_entity_poly.pdbx_strand_id
1 'polypeptide(L)'
;MVKLLDQISPSTAPHKYYIGFRYDKPLTEMALDEIGKDRPQRIIAFTQYPQYSCSTTGSSLNAIARYYTAKARKSKLEKDDQIFATNKSMINS
;
A
#
# COMPACT_ATOMS: atom_id res chain seq x y z
N MET A 1 -4.16 -20.36 -9.17
CA MET A 1 -3.08 -19.89 -8.26
C MET A 1 -3.53 -19.87 -6.80
N VAL A 2 -4.48 -19.01 -6.39
CA VAL A 2 -4.93 -18.91 -4.97
C VAL A 2 -5.31 -20.26 -4.36
N LYS A 3 -6.25 -20.99 -4.98
CA LYS A 3 -6.68 -22.32 -4.49
C LYS A 3 -5.52 -23.31 -4.30
N LEU A 4 -4.49 -23.20 -5.15
CA LEU A 4 -3.31 -24.05 -5.05
C LEU A 4 -2.43 -23.64 -3.87
N LEU A 5 -2.24 -22.34 -3.64
CA LEU A 5 -1.54 -21.83 -2.45
C LEU A 5 -2.25 -22.21 -1.16
N ASP A 6 -3.59 -22.16 -1.16
CA ASP A 6 -4.39 -22.60 -0.01
C ASP A 6 -4.20 -24.10 0.30
N GLN A 7 -4.00 -24.93 -0.73
CA GLN A 7 -3.72 -26.36 -0.58
C GLN A 7 -2.27 -26.64 -0.14
N ILE A 8 -1.29 -25.92 -0.72
CA ILE A 8 0.13 -26.11 -0.43
C ILE A 8 0.51 -25.56 0.95
N SER A 9 -0.08 -24.43 1.34
CA SER A 9 0.21 -23.74 2.60
C SER A 9 -1.07 -23.36 3.34
N PRO A 10 -1.79 -24.35 3.91
CA PRO A 10 -3.06 -24.09 4.59
C PRO A 10 -2.90 -23.22 5.85
N SER A 11 -1.72 -23.22 6.48
CA SER A 11 -1.45 -22.41 7.67
C SER A 11 -1.39 -20.90 7.41
N THR A 12 -1.23 -20.47 6.14
CA THR A 12 -1.29 -19.06 5.73
C THR A 12 -2.50 -18.72 4.87
N ALA A 13 -3.39 -19.69 4.65
CA ALA A 13 -4.67 -19.48 3.98
C ALA A 13 -5.62 -18.65 4.89
N PRO A 14 -6.64 -17.97 4.31
CA PRO A 14 -6.92 -17.85 2.89
C PRO A 14 -5.96 -16.86 2.18
N HIS A 15 -5.47 -17.24 1.00
CA HIS A 15 -4.67 -16.34 0.18
C HIS A 15 -5.58 -15.44 -0.69
N LYS A 16 -5.18 -14.19 -0.85
CA LYS A 16 -5.80 -13.26 -1.81
C LYS A 16 -4.70 -12.60 -2.64
N TYR A 17 -4.93 -12.43 -3.93
CA TYR A 17 -4.03 -11.69 -4.81
C TYR A 17 -4.62 -10.32 -5.14
N TYR A 18 -3.72 -9.39 -5.43
CA TYR A 18 -4.05 -8.05 -5.91
C TYR A 18 -3.17 -7.77 -7.12
N ILE A 19 -3.73 -7.12 -8.13
CA ILE A 19 -3.00 -6.70 -9.33
C ILE A 19 -2.62 -5.23 -9.14
N GLY A 20 -1.34 -4.91 -9.27
CA GLY A 20 -0.84 -3.54 -9.17
C GLY A 20 0.13 -3.24 -10.29
N PHE A 21 -0.39 -2.86 -11.46
CA PHE A 21 0.42 -2.43 -12.59
C PHE A 21 1.08 -1.08 -12.31
N ARG A 22 2.25 -0.88 -12.95
CA ARG A 22 3.00 0.36 -12.77
C ARG A 22 2.43 1.54 -13.58
N TYR A 23 1.84 1.27 -14.74
CA TYR A 23 1.47 2.30 -15.73
C TYR A 23 0.04 2.17 -16.27
N ASP A 24 -0.67 1.08 -15.95
CA ASP A 24 -2.03 0.83 -16.42
C ASP A 24 -2.94 0.42 -15.25
N LYS A 25 -4.25 0.34 -15.46
CA LYS A 25 -5.20 -0.06 -14.43
C LYS A 25 -5.31 -1.59 -14.33
N PRO A 26 -5.42 -2.14 -13.11
CA PRO A 26 -5.38 -1.44 -11.82
C PRO A 26 -3.95 -1.03 -11.43
N LEU A 27 -3.78 0.22 -11.00
CA LEU A 27 -2.49 0.77 -10.59
C LEU A 27 -2.05 0.21 -9.23
N THR A 28 -0.74 0.21 -8.95
CA THR A 28 -0.17 -0.21 -7.67
C THR A 28 -0.82 0.49 -6.47
N GLU A 29 -1.08 1.79 -6.55
CA GLU A 29 -1.69 2.57 -5.48
C GLU A 29 -3.13 2.13 -5.20
N MET A 30 -3.90 1.78 -6.24
CA MET A 30 -5.26 1.26 -6.09
C MET A 30 -5.28 -0.09 -5.37
N ALA A 31 -4.33 -0.97 -5.71
CA ALA A 31 -4.15 -2.24 -5.02
C ALA A 31 -3.77 -2.03 -3.55
N LEU A 32 -2.89 -1.07 -3.25
CA LEU A 32 -2.49 -0.72 -1.88
C LEU A 32 -3.65 -0.15 -1.06
N ASP A 33 -4.54 0.64 -1.69
CA ASP A 33 -5.76 1.12 -1.05
C ASP A 33 -6.72 -0.02 -0.72
N GLU A 34 -6.89 -1.01 -1.62
CA GLU A 34 -7.71 -2.20 -1.36
C GLU A 34 -7.11 -3.05 -0.25
N ILE A 35 -5.80 -3.31 -0.30
CA ILE A 35 -5.04 -4.01 0.76
C ILE A 35 -5.22 -3.30 2.10
N GLY A 36 -5.21 -1.97 2.14
CA GLY A 36 -5.43 -1.19 3.36
C GLY A 36 -6.83 -1.35 3.95
N LYS A 37 -7.85 -1.62 3.11
CA LYS A 37 -9.22 -1.93 3.55
C LYS A 37 -9.33 -3.35 4.07
N ASP A 38 -8.70 -4.30 3.39
CA ASP A 38 -8.78 -5.72 3.71
C ASP A 38 -7.90 -6.13 4.90
N ARG A 39 -6.88 -5.33 5.22
CA ARG A 39 -5.99 -5.48 6.39
C ARG A 39 -5.42 -6.90 6.55
N PRO A 40 -4.76 -7.45 5.52
CA PRO A 40 -4.15 -8.77 5.64
C PRO A 40 -3.00 -8.74 6.66
N GLN A 41 -2.81 -9.86 7.37
CA GLN A 41 -1.72 -10.02 8.34
C GLN A 41 -0.34 -10.02 7.66
N ARG A 42 -0.25 -10.52 6.42
CA ARG A 42 0.99 -10.65 5.66
C ARG A 42 0.74 -10.28 4.20
N ILE A 43 1.68 -9.52 3.62
CA ILE A 43 1.67 -9.12 2.21
C ILE A 43 2.99 -9.53 1.58
N ILE A 44 2.93 -10.06 0.36
CA ILE A 44 4.10 -10.40 -0.45
C ILE A 44 4.04 -9.58 -1.73
N ALA A 45 5.03 -8.71 -1.95
CA ALA A 45 5.19 -7.99 -3.20
C ALA A 45 5.82 -8.93 -4.25
N PHE A 46 4.98 -9.62 -5.01
CA PHE A 46 5.45 -10.63 -5.98
C PHE A 46 5.58 -10.05 -7.39
N THR A 47 6.80 -9.72 -7.79
CA THR A 47 7.09 -9.28 -9.16
C THR A 47 6.78 -10.38 -10.18
N GLN A 48 6.19 -10.00 -11.31
CA GLN A 48 5.96 -10.91 -12.45
C GLN A 48 7.12 -10.88 -13.45
N TYR A 49 8.19 -10.11 -13.16
CA TYR A 49 9.43 -10.11 -13.94
C TYR A 49 10.40 -11.12 -13.33
N PRO A 50 10.73 -12.23 -14.01
CA PRO A 50 11.64 -13.24 -13.48
C PRO A 50 13.04 -12.68 -13.22
N GLN A 51 13.52 -11.80 -14.11
CA GLN A 51 14.79 -11.11 -13.96
C GLN A 51 14.59 -9.75 -13.31
N TYR A 52 15.47 -9.42 -12.35
CA TYR A 52 15.47 -8.11 -11.75
C TYR A 52 16.04 -7.05 -12.71
N SER A 53 15.34 -5.93 -12.81
CA SER A 53 15.87 -4.67 -13.33
C SER A 53 15.33 -3.51 -12.50
N CYS A 54 16.15 -2.47 -12.33
CA CYS A 54 15.73 -1.23 -11.68
C CYS A 54 14.57 -0.55 -12.42
N SER A 55 14.46 -0.72 -13.74
CA SER A 55 13.39 -0.11 -14.54
C SER A 55 12.04 -0.83 -14.41
N THR A 56 12.02 -2.10 -13.97
CA THR A 56 10.80 -2.92 -13.85
C THR A 56 10.46 -3.23 -12.39
N THR A 57 11.07 -4.26 -11.80
CA THR A 57 10.85 -4.66 -10.40
C THR A 57 11.23 -3.53 -9.44
N GLY A 58 12.39 -2.90 -9.64
CA GLY A 58 12.86 -1.81 -8.78
C GLY A 58 11.92 -0.59 -8.80
N SER A 59 11.42 -0.21 -9.99
CA SER A 59 10.49 0.92 -10.13
C SER A 59 9.13 0.65 -9.46
N SER A 60 8.68 -0.62 -9.48
CA SER A 60 7.45 -1.09 -8.83
C SER A 60 7.57 -1.10 -7.31
N LEU A 61 8.68 -1.62 -6.76
CA LEU A 61 8.96 -1.57 -5.33
C LEU A 61 9.07 -0.13 -4.82
N ASN A 62 9.74 0.74 -5.58
CA ASN A 62 9.81 2.17 -5.26
C ASN A 62 8.44 2.86 -5.30
N ALA A 63 7.47 2.39 -6.11
CA ALA A 63 6.11 2.92 -6.08
C ALA A 63 5.44 2.63 -4.73
N ILE A 64 5.59 1.41 -4.21
CA ILE A 64 5.07 1.02 -2.87
C ILE A 64 5.69 1.90 -1.78
N ALA A 65 7.01 2.07 -1.78
CA ALA A 65 7.70 2.91 -0.79
C ALA A 65 7.24 4.38 -0.85
N ARG A 66 7.08 4.92 -2.06
CA ARG A 66 6.58 6.29 -2.27
C ARG A 66 5.15 6.47 -1.78
N TYR A 67 4.27 5.52 -2.04
CA TYR A 67 2.88 5.56 -1.57
C TYR A 67 2.81 5.72 -0.05
N TYR A 68 3.52 4.88 0.72
CA TYR A 68 3.47 4.96 2.18
C TYR A 68 4.20 6.18 2.75
N THR A 69 5.30 6.60 2.11
CA THR A 69 5.98 7.85 2.49
C THR A 69 5.07 9.07 2.30
N ALA A 70 4.35 9.12 1.17
CA ALA A 70 3.40 10.20 0.88
C ALA A 70 2.21 10.17 1.85
N LYS A 71 1.66 8.98 2.15
CA LYS A 71 0.54 8.81 3.08
C LYS A 71 0.90 9.23 4.51
N ALA A 72 2.10 8.87 4.99
CA ALA A 72 2.60 9.29 6.30
C ALA A 72 2.82 10.81 6.39
N ARG A 73 3.31 11.43 5.31
CA ARG A 73 3.42 12.90 5.26
C ARG A 73 2.05 13.56 5.32
N LYS A 74 1.09 13.09 4.51
CA LYS A 74 -0.27 13.63 4.48
C LYS A 74 -0.94 13.56 5.87
N SER A 75 -0.86 12.42 6.55
CA SER A 75 -1.45 12.26 7.88
C SER A 75 -0.79 13.13 8.95
N LYS A 76 0.51 13.45 8.80
CA LYS A 76 1.19 14.41 9.66
C LYS A 76 0.67 15.84 9.43
N LEU A 77 0.60 16.27 8.17
CA LEU A 77 0.08 17.60 7.83
C LEU A 77 -1.35 17.80 8.34
N GLU A 78 -2.23 16.82 8.14
CA GLU A 78 -3.62 16.88 8.61
C GLU A 78 -3.72 17.02 10.15
N LYS A 79 -2.82 16.37 10.89
CA LYS A 79 -2.76 16.53 12.36
C LYS A 79 -2.26 17.91 12.76
N ASP A 80 -1.23 18.42 12.11
CA ASP A 80 -0.66 19.74 12.39
C ASP A 80 -1.71 20.85 12.11
N ASP A 81 -2.48 20.72 11.02
CA ASP A 81 -3.59 21.63 10.67
C ASP A 81 -4.70 21.60 11.74
N GLN A 82 -5.07 20.41 12.22
CA GLN A 82 -6.08 20.25 13.27
C GLN A 82 -5.63 20.88 14.60
N ILE A 83 -4.36 20.71 14.98
CA ILE A 83 -3.78 21.32 16.18
C ILE A 83 -3.80 22.84 16.06
N PHE A 84 -3.39 23.38 14.91
CA PHE A 84 -3.41 24.81 14.67
C PHE A 84 -4.83 25.39 14.74
N ALA A 85 -5.80 24.73 14.13
CA ALA A 85 -7.22 25.15 14.19
C ALA A 85 -7.76 25.15 15.63
N THR A 86 -7.40 24.14 16.43
CA THR A 86 -7.83 24.01 17.84
C THR A 86 -7.20 25.08 18.73
N ASN A 87 -5.91 25.38 18.54
CA ASN A 87 -5.25 26.43 19.31
C ASN A 87 -5.80 27.82 18.94
N LYS A 88 -6.12 28.06 17.67
CA LYS A 88 -6.72 29.31 17.21
C LYS A 88 -8.12 29.53 17.77
N SER A 89 -8.94 28.50 17.95
CA SER A 89 -10.26 28.66 18.59
C SER A 89 -10.14 29.00 20.08
N MET A 90 -9.22 28.35 20.82
CA MET A 90 -9.00 28.63 22.24
C MET A 90 -8.52 30.06 22.52
N ILE A 91 -7.71 30.66 21.64
CA ILE A 91 -7.22 32.04 21.81
C ILE A 91 -8.32 33.08 21.55
N ASN A 92 -9.31 32.75 20.71
CA ASN A 92 -10.41 33.65 20.34
C ASN A 92 -11.68 33.42 21.19
N SER A 93 -11.59 32.64 22.27
CA SER A 93 -12.65 32.38 23.25
C SER A 93 -12.41 33.20 24.52
#